data_AF-A0A4R8W7Y4-F1
#
_entry.id   AF-A0A4R8W7Y4-F1
#
_cell.length_a   1.000
_cell.length_b   1.000
_cell.length_c   1.000
_cell.angle_alpha   90.00
_cell.angle_beta   90.00
_cell.angle_gamma   90.00
#
_symmetry.space_group_name_H-M   'P 1'
#
loop_
_entity.id
_entity.type
_entity.pdbx_description
1 polymer ?
#
loop_
_entity_poly.entity_id
_entity_poly.type
_entity_poly.pdbx_seq_one_letter_code
_entity_poly.pdbx_strand_id
1 'polypeptide(L)'
;MLVRTHYAQHLPIAGRIATGLFMVISLLFGAWFLAQFALRERSIDSIHAGYLLPTVAAAFIVGQGAGASGWTLLGEAAIAVGILFWLLLGTIILARMALRPPPPAALLPTFAIFSAPPAVAGNAWFAVNNGRIDLVETMLLGTFVVLILVQLMMLAAYWRLPFTLGFWAFTFTAASSGTYAAHWLALWGGPGRAVWAWLAIGLVTVLIGSIAVRSVALLSGHSLRSTSSAA
;
A
#
# COMPACT_ATOMS: atom_id res chain seq x y z
N MET A 1 6.47 10.06 6.73
CA MET A 1 5.13 10.69 6.59
C MET A 1 4.07 10.03 7.46
N LEU A 2 3.87 8.72 7.38
CA LEU A 2 2.84 8.02 8.18
C LEU A 2 2.97 8.24 9.70
N VAL A 3 4.22 8.20 10.22
CA VAL A 3 4.54 8.46 11.64
C VAL A 3 4.12 9.86 12.10
N ARG A 4 4.07 10.86 11.20
CA ARG A 4 3.63 12.21 11.57
C ARG A 4 2.19 12.24 12.05
N THR A 5 1.29 11.43 11.50
CA THR A 5 -0.12 11.45 11.93
C THR A 5 -0.27 11.23 13.44
N HIS A 6 0.65 10.46 14.03
CA HIS A 6 0.71 10.23 15.48
C HIS A 6 1.34 11.40 16.25
N TYR A 7 2.42 12.02 15.74
CA TYR A 7 3.16 13.08 16.45
C TYR A 7 2.73 14.52 16.09
N ALA A 8 1.81 14.70 15.14
CA ALA A 8 1.33 16.02 14.69
C ALA A 8 0.67 16.82 15.82
N GLN A 9 0.10 16.13 16.82
CA GLN A 9 -0.51 16.74 17.99
C GLN A 9 0.50 17.33 18.98
N HIS A 10 1.77 16.91 18.92
CA HIS A 10 2.79 17.30 19.89
C HIS A 10 3.88 18.20 19.29
N LEU A 11 4.20 18.02 18.00
CA LEU A 11 5.28 18.76 17.31
C LEU A 11 4.86 19.18 15.88
N PRO A 12 3.93 20.13 15.72
CA PRO A 12 3.31 20.44 14.42
C PRO A 12 4.31 20.99 13.39
N ILE A 13 5.26 21.83 13.81
CA ILE A 13 6.27 22.42 12.93
C ILE A 13 7.28 21.37 12.48
N ALA A 14 7.85 20.60 13.41
CA ALA A 14 8.78 19.52 13.09
C ALA A 14 8.14 18.46 12.17
N GLY A 15 6.86 18.14 12.41
CA GLY A 15 6.09 17.25 11.54
C GLY A 15 5.95 17.79 10.11
N ARG A 16 5.63 19.08 9.94
CA ARG A 16 5.55 19.72 8.61
C ARG A 16 6.90 19.69 7.88
N ILE A 17 8.00 20.02 8.57
CA ILE A 17 9.35 19.99 7.99
C ILE A 17 9.72 18.56 7.57
N ALA A 18 9.54 17.58 8.46
CA ALA A 18 9.82 16.19 8.14
C ALA A 18 8.97 15.69 6.95
N THR A 19 7.72 16.12 6.86
CA THR A 19 6.85 15.80 5.71
C THR A 19 7.42 16.35 4.42
N GLY A 20 7.76 17.64 4.38
CA GLY A 20 8.39 18.27 3.21
C GLY A 20 9.68 17.56 2.79
N LEU A 21 10.53 17.18 3.74
CA LEU A 21 11.76 16.45 3.47
C LEU A 21 11.47 15.07 2.84
N PHE A 22 10.58 14.28 3.43
CA PHE A 22 10.22 12.97 2.89
C PHE A 22 9.53 13.08 1.52
N MET A 23 8.82 14.19 1.24
CA MET A 23 8.22 14.50 -0.07
C MET A 23 9.30 14.60 -1.13
N VAL A 24 10.32 15.42 -0.87
CA VAL A 24 11.46 15.62 -1.78
C VAL A 24 12.22 14.32 -1.98
N ILE A 25 12.52 13.59 -0.90
CA ILE A 25 13.19 12.28 -0.99
C ILE A 25 12.38 11.30 -1.84
N SER A 26 11.07 11.22 -1.63
CA SER A 26 10.17 10.32 -2.39
C SER A 26 10.16 10.69 -3.87
N LEU A 27 10.10 11.98 -4.20
CA LEU A 27 10.14 12.46 -5.58
C LEU A 27 11.46 12.11 -6.26
N LEU A 28 12.59 12.41 -5.60
CA LEU A 28 13.92 12.12 -6.13
C LEU A 28 14.13 10.62 -6.32
N PHE A 29 13.71 9.81 -5.35
CA PHE A 29 13.79 8.36 -5.43
C PHE A 29 12.91 7.79 -6.54
N GLY A 30 11.67 8.26 -6.68
CA GLY A 30 10.77 7.86 -7.76
C GLY A 30 11.32 8.21 -9.15
N ALA A 31 11.85 9.44 -9.31
CA ALA A 31 12.49 9.87 -10.55
C ALA A 31 13.73 9.04 -10.87
N TRP A 32 14.60 8.80 -9.89
CA TRP A 32 15.76 7.93 -10.04
C TRP A 32 15.35 6.51 -10.44
N PHE A 33 14.35 5.94 -9.78
CA PHE A 33 13.85 4.59 -10.06
C PHE A 33 13.33 4.47 -11.50
N LEU A 34 12.56 5.45 -11.97
CA LEU A 34 12.08 5.51 -13.36
C LEU A 34 13.23 5.68 -14.36
N ALA A 35 14.21 6.52 -14.05
CA ALA A 35 15.41 6.65 -14.88
C ALA A 35 16.15 5.32 -15.02
N GLN A 36 16.15 4.47 -13.99
CA GLN A 36 16.73 3.14 -14.11
C GLN A 36 16.00 2.26 -15.14
N PHE A 37 14.75 2.51 -15.53
CA PHE A 37 14.10 1.79 -16.64
C PHE A 37 14.69 2.15 -18.00
N ALA A 38 15.11 3.40 -18.19
CA ALA A 38 15.78 3.83 -19.42
C ALA A 38 17.26 3.41 -19.45
N LEU A 39 17.91 3.32 -18.28
CA LEU A 39 19.34 3.10 -18.18
C LEU A 39 19.76 1.62 -18.04
N ARG A 40 18.83 0.71 -17.73
CA ARG A 40 19.16 -0.70 -17.46
C ARG A 40 18.14 -1.64 -18.08
N GLU A 41 18.65 -2.64 -18.79
CA GLU A 41 17.86 -3.77 -19.24
C GLU A 41 17.33 -4.59 -18.06
N ARG A 42 16.12 -5.11 -18.20
CA ARG A 42 15.49 -6.00 -17.23
C ARG A 42 14.68 -7.06 -17.95
N SER A 43 14.69 -8.27 -17.39
CA SER A 43 13.73 -9.28 -17.80
C SER A 43 12.34 -8.89 -17.30
N ILE A 44 11.35 -9.02 -18.18
CA ILE A 44 9.93 -8.89 -17.83
C ILE A 44 9.54 -9.84 -16.68
N ASP A 45 10.22 -10.99 -16.55
CA ASP A 45 9.91 -11.98 -15.51
C ASP A 45 10.26 -11.50 -14.10
N SER A 46 11.17 -10.53 -13.99
CA SER A 46 11.53 -9.89 -12.72
C SER A 46 10.54 -8.82 -12.26
N ILE A 47 9.59 -8.41 -13.11
CA ILE A 47 8.58 -7.43 -12.75
C ILE A 47 7.53 -8.08 -11.86
N HIS A 48 7.22 -7.41 -10.74
CA HIS A 48 6.20 -7.82 -9.77
C HIS A 48 5.55 -6.56 -9.17
N ALA A 49 4.43 -6.73 -8.45
CA ALA A 49 3.64 -5.61 -7.93
C ALA A 49 4.36 -4.71 -6.90
N GLY A 50 5.51 -5.15 -6.38
CA GLY A 50 6.39 -4.30 -5.55
C GLY A 50 6.97 -3.10 -6.30
N TYR A 51 7.01 -3.14 -7.64
CA TYR A 51 7.46 -2.02 -8.48
C TYR A 51 6.51 -0.81 -8.42
N LEU A 52 5.31 -0.97 -7.85
CA LEU A 52 4.39 0.15 -7.60
C LEU A 52 4.85 1.02 -6.41
N LEU A 53 5.72 0.53 -5.52
CA LEU A 53 6.05 1.24 -4.28
C LEU A 53 6.77 2.59 -4.51
N PRO A 54 7.82 2.68 -5.37
CA PRO A 54 8.61 3.91 -5.52
C PRO A 54 7.86 5.07 -6.18
N THR A 55 6.86 4.79 -7.02
CA THR A 55 6.16 5.79 -7.83
C THR A 55 4.70 5.95 -7.46
N VAL A 56 3.98 4.85 -7.20
CA VAL A 56 2.54 4.87 -6.93
C VAL A 56 2.27 5.06 -5.45
N ALA A 57 2.75 4.15 -4.60
CA ALA A 57 2.51 4.24 -3.16
C ALA A 57 3.14 5.50 -2.58
N ALA A 58 4.38 5.81 -2.97
CA ALA A 58 5.07 7.02 -2.54
C ALA A 58 4.30 8.29 -2.93
N ALA A 59 3.82 8.40 -4.17
CA ALA A 59 3.08 9.58 -4.63
C ALA A 59 1.74 9.74 -3.92
N PHE A 60 0.99 8.66 -3.65
CA PHE A 60 -0.24 8.76 -2.87
C PHE A 60 0.01 9.12 -1.40
N ILE A 61 1.07 8.60 -0.78
CA ILE A 61 1.45 8.99 0.59
C ILE A 61 1.86 10.46 0.63
N VAL A 62 2.56 10.95 -0.39
CA VAL A 62 2.84 12.39 -0.58
C VAL A 62 1.53 13.17 -0.70
N GLY A 63 0.60 12.70 -1.53
CA GLY A 63 -0.72 13.27 -1.71
C GLY A 63 -1.46 13.46 -0.40
N GLN A 64 -1.57 12.38 0.38
CA GLN A 64 -2.22 12.36 1.68
C GLN A 64 -1.52 13.29 2.68
N GLY A 65 -0.18 13.28 2.74
CA GLY A 65 0.60 14.15 3.62
C GLY A 65 0.47 15.63 3.27
N ALA A 66 0.38 15.96 1.98
CA ALA A 66 0.17 17.32 1.48
C ALA A 66 -1.24 17.81 1.84
N GLY A 67 -2.27 17.01 1.57
CA GLY A 67 -3.66 17.31 1.96
C GLY A 67 -3.80 17.57 3.46
N ALA A 68 -3.26 16.68 4.31
CA ALA A 68 -3.24 16.86 5.76
C ALA A 68 -2.45 18.10 6.24
N SER A 69 -1.64 18.70 5.37
CA SER A 69 -0.87 19.94 5.68
C SER A 69 -1.53 21.21 5.15
N GLY A 70 -2.60 21.09 4.36
CA GLY A 70 -3.24 22.17 3.62
C GLY A 70 -2.56 22.52 2.29
N TRP A 71 -1.65 21.68 1.80
CA TRP A 71 -0.96 21.86 0.51
C TRP A 71 -1.76 21.20 -0.62
N THR A 72 -3.01 21.63 -0.81
CA THR A 72 -3.99 20.95 -1.68
C THR A 72 -3.48 20.72 -3.11
N LEU A 73 -2.96 21.76 -3.77
CA LEU A 73 -2.46 21.65 -5.15
C LEU A 73 -1.31 20.63 -5.29
N LEU A 74 -0.41 20.58 -4.30
CA LEU A 74 0.67 19.58 -4.26
C LEU A 74 0.09 18.17 -4.05
N GLY A 75 -0.93 18.07 -3.21
CA GLY A 75 -1.64 16.81 -2.95
C GLY A 75 -2.30 16.26 -4.20
N GLU A 76 -3.05 17.10 -4.91
CA GLU A 76 -3.70 16.77 -6.18
C GLU A 76 -2.68 16.36 -7.25
N ALA A 77 -1.59 17.12 -7.40
CA ALA A 77 -0.53 16.81 -8.36
C ALA A 77 0.12 15.45 -8.07
N ALA A 78 0.39 15.15 -6.79
CA ALA A 78 0.97 13.86 -6.39
C ALA A 78 0.00 12.69 -6.62
N ILE A 79 -1.29 12.88 -6.34
CA ILE A 79 -2.32 11.86 -6.63
C ILE A 79 -2.39 11.60 -8.14
N ALA A 80 -2.38 12.64 -8.97
CA ALA A 80 -2.38 12.49 -10.43
C ALA A 80 -1.17 11.68 -10.94
N VAL A 81 0.04 11.98 -10.43
CA VAL A 81 1.26 11.21 -10.74
C VAL A 81 1.12 9.75 -10.31
N GLY A 82 0.59 9.50 -9.11
CA GLY A 82 0.36 8.15 -8.61
C GLY A 82 -0.62 7.35 -9.47
N ILE A 83 -1.73 7.97 -9.90
CA ILE A 83 -2.71 7.33 -10.81
C ILE A 83 -2.07 7.03 -12.17
N LEU A 84 -1.34 7.98 -12.75
CA LEU A 84 -0.65 7.76 -14.04
C LEU A 84 0.28 6.55 -13.97
N PHE A 85 1.19 6.50 -12.99
CA PHE A 85 2.13 5.38 -12.88
C PHE A 85 1.47 4.08 -12.45
N TRP A 86 0.34 4.14 -11.73
CA TRP A 86 -0.45 2.94 -11.47
C TRP A 86 -0.99 2.34 -12.75
N LEU A 87 -1.53 3.14 -13.67
CA LEU A 87 -2.01 2.64 -14.95
C LEU A 87 -0.86 2.09 -15.80
N LEU A 88 0.25 2.82 -15.90
CA LEU A 88 1.41 2.40 -16.70
C LEU A 88 2.06 1.12 -16.17
N LEU A 89 2.47 1.11 -14.90
CA LEU A 89 3.12 -0.06 -14.30
C LEU A 89 2.15 -1.19 -14.03
N GLY A 90 0.91 -0.87 -13.66
CA GLY A 90 -0.13 -1.86 -13.44
C GLY A 90 -0.43 -2.66 -14.69
N THR A 91 -0.46 -2.01 -15.86
CA THR A 91 -0.60 -2.70 -17.15
C THR A 91 0.54 -3.69 -17.38
N ILE A 92 1.79 -3.29 -17.14
CA ILE A 92 2.96 -4.17 -17.30
C ILE A 92 2.89 -5.35 -16.33
N ILE A 93 2.53 -5.11 -15.07
CA ILE A 93 2.39 -6.14 -14.04
C ILE A 93 1.31 -7.15 -14.42
N LEU A 94 0.12 -6.67 -14.84
CA LEU A 94 -0.96 -7.54 -15.27
C LEU A 94 -0.58 -8.34 -16.51
N ALA A 95 0.05 -7.70 -17.51
CA ALA A 95 0.53 -8.39 -18.71
C ALA A 95 1.55 -9.48 -18.35
N ARG A 96 2.51 -9.18 -17.47
CA ARG A 96 3.48 -10.18 -16.97
C ARG A 96 2.78 -11.33 -16.26
N MET A 97 1.77 -11.06 -15.44
CA MET A 97 1.08 -12.12 -14.70
C MET A 97 0.18 -12.99 -15.57
N ALA A 98 -0.40 -12.40 -16.62
CA ALA A 98 -1.27 -13.11 -17.54
C ALA A 98 -0.49 -13.91 -18.60
N LEU A 99 0.66 -13.41 -19.05
CA LEU A 99 1.35 -13.91 -20.25
C LEU A 99 2.67 -14.63 -19.97
N ARG A 100 3.24 -14.51 -18.77
CA ARG A 100 4.51 -15.12 -18.40
C ARG A 100 4.32 -16.22 -17.35
N PRO A 101 5.27 -17.16 -17.20
CA PRO A 101 5.22 -18.17 -16.16
C PRO A 101 4.98 -17.56 -14.77
N PRO A 102 4.26 -18.26 -13.86
CA PRO A 102 4.00 -17.78 -12.52
C PRO A 102 5.28 -17.33 -11.81
N PRO A 103 5.24 -16.22 -11.03
CA PRO A 103 6.41 -15.79 -10.27
C PRO A 103 6.78 -16.84 -9.23
N PRO A 104 8.04 -16.83 -8.72
CA PRO A 104 8.41 -17.60 -7.55
C PRO A 104 7.37 -17.47 -6.43
N ALA A 105 7.05 -18.58 -5.76
CA ALA A 105 6.02 -18.63 -4.72
C ALA A 105 6.21 -17.56 -3.62
N ALA A 106 7.46 -17.22 -3.30
CA ALA A 106 7.80 -16.17 -2.33
C ALA A 106 7.41 -14.74 -2.77
N LEU A 107 7.25 -14.48 -4.08
CA LEU A 107 6.83 -13.20 -4.63
C LEU A 107 5.33 -13.10 -4.86
N LEU A 108 4.59 -14.21 -4.84
CA LEU A 108 3.13 -14.21 -5.03
C LEU A 108 2.39 -13.29 -4.02
N PRO A 109 2.76 -13.22 -2.73
CA PRO A 109 2.18 -12.26 -1.78
C PRO A 109 2.30 -10.79 -2.21
N THR A 110 3.32 -10.44 -3.01
CA THR A 110 3.48 -9.05 -3.48
C THR A 110 2.32 -8.58 -4.34
N PHE A 111 1.56 -9.51 -4.96
CA PHE A 111 0.38 -9.15 -5.74
C PHE A 111 -0.73 -8.48 -4.91
N ALA A 112 -0.74 -8.65 -3.58
CA ALA A 112 -1.61 -7.87 -2.72
C ALA A 112 -1.41 -6.35 -2.91
N ILE A 113 -0.16 -5.91 -3.12
CA ILE A 113 0.20 -4.50 -3.38
C ILE A 113 -0.55 -3.96 -4.60
N PHE A 114 -0.89 -4.80 -5.59
CA PHE A 114 -1.66 -4.38 -6.76
C PHE A 114 -3.07 -3.88 -6.41
N SER A 115 -3.64 -4.36 -5.30
CA SER A 115 -4.97 -3.95 -4.82
C SER A 115 -4.95 -2.72 -3.89
N ALA A 116 -3.78 -2.28 -3.45
CA ALA A 116 -3.64 -1.12 -2.57
C ALA A 116 -3.97 0.24 -3.23
N PRO A 117 -3.58 0.52 -4.50
CA PRO A 117 -3.69 1.84 -5.12
C PRO A 117 -5.04 2.55 -4.94
N PRO A 118 -6.21 1.95 -5.20
CA PRO A 118 -7.47 2.68 -5.07
C PRO A 118 -7.75 3.12 -3.62
N ALA A 119 -7.41 2.29 -2.63
CA ALA A 119 -7.58 2.65 -1.22
C ALA A 119 -6.60 3.74 -0.78
N VAL A 120 -5.33 3.66 -1.19
CA VAL A 120 -4.32 4.67 -0.82
C VAL A 120 -4.62 6.01 -1.51
N ALA A 121 -5.01 5.97 -2.79
CA ALA A 121 -5.44 7.15 -3.54
C ALA A 121 -6.70 7.78 -2.93
N GLY A 122 -7.69 6.97 -2.53
CA GLY A 122 -8.91 7.47 -1.89
C GLY A 122 -8.64 8.08 -0.51
N ASN A 123 -7.81 7.45 0.31
CA ASN A 123 -7.36 8.06 1.57
C ASN A 123 -6.63 9.41 1.34
N ALA A 124 -5.83 9.51 0.27
CA ALA A 124 -5.17 10.75 -0.10
C ALA A 124 -6.17 11.79 -0.63
N TRP A 125 -7.16 11.36 -1.41
CA TRP A 125 -8.17 12.21 -2.00
C TRP A 125 -9.11 12.79 -0.94
N PHE A 126 -9.60 11.97 -0.01
CA PHE A 126 -10.30 12.45 1.18
C PHE A 126 -9.51 13.50 1.97
N ALA A 127 -8.18 13.36 2.05
CA ALA A 127 -7.33 14.33 2.74
C ALA A 127 -7.18 15.67 2.00
N VAL A 128 -7.35 15.71 0.67
CA VAL A 128 -7.28 16.96 -0.12
C VAL A 128 -8.64 17.59 -0.36
N ASN A 129 -9.71 16.79 -0.47
CA ASN A 129 -11.05 17.25 -0.84
C ASN A 129 -11.98 17.53 0.37
N ASN A 130 -11.43 17.48 1.59
CA ASN A 130 -12.14 17.63 2.87
C ASN A 130 -13.16 16.52 3.16
N GLY A 131 -12.83 15.27 2.83
CA GLY A 131 -13.65 14.11 3.19
C GLY A 131 -14.96 14.00 2.42
N ARG A 132 -15.07 14.65 1.26
CA ARG A 132 -16.29 14.69 0.45
C ARG A 132 -16.38 13.48 -0.47
N ILE A 133 -17.59 13.00 -0.71
CA ILE A 133 -17.85 12.02 -1.77
C ILE A 133 -18.06 12.79 -3.08
N ASP A 134 -17.24 12.49 -4.07
CA ASP A 134 -17.33 12.99 -5.43
C ASP A 134 -17.11 11.87 -6.45
N LEU A 135 -17.00 12.23 -7.73
CA LEU A 135 -16.77 11.26 -8.80
C LEU A 135 -15.45 10.49 -8.61
N VAL A 136 -14.39 11.16 -8.14
CA VAL A 136 -13.08 10.52 -7.94
C VAL A 136 -13.18 9.45 -6.87
N GLU A 137 -13.80 9.76 -5.72
CA GLU A 137 -14.04 8.77 -4.68
C GLU A 137 -14.91 7.61 -5.17
N THR A 138 -15.95 7.88 -5.95
CA THR A 138 -16.84 6.85 -6.47
C THR A 138 -16.11 5.89 -7.41
N MET A 139 -15.26 6.41 -8.29
CA MET A 139 -14.42 5.61 -9.18
C MET A 139 -13.39 4.76 -8.42
N LEU A 140 -12.76 5.35 -7.40
CA LEU A 140 -11.79 4.67 -6.55
C LEU A 140 -12.46 3.57 -5.72
N LEU A 141 -13.63 3.81 -5.14
CA LEU A 141 -14.39 2.79 -4.42
C LEU A 141 -14.79 1.62 -5.33
N GLY A 142 -15.35 1.91 -6.52
CA GLY A 142 -15.73 0.86 -7.47
C GLY A 142 -14.53 -0.01 -7.85
N THR A 143 -13.39 0.61 -8.12
CA THR A 143 -12.14 -0.11 -8.43
C THR A 143 -11.61 -0.90 -7.24
N PHE A 144 -11.66 -0.30 -6.04
CA PHE A 144 -11.26 -0.94 -4.79
C PHE A 144 -12.04 -2.23 -4.53
N VAL A 145 -13.37 -2.19 -4.65
CA VAL A 145 -14.22 -3.36 -4.43
C VAL A 145 -13.82 -4.52 -5.35
N VAL A 146 -13.61 -4.25 -6.64
CA VAL A 146 -13.18 -5.29 -7.60
C VAL A 146 -11.81 -5.85 -7.23
N LEU A 147 -10.82 -5.00 -6.92
CA LEU A 147 -9.48 -5.48 -6.61
C LEU A 147 -9.39 -6.24 -5.27
N ILE A 148 -10.23 -5.89 -4.29
CA ILE A 148 -10.36 -6.67 -3.06
C ILE A 148 -11.02 -8.02 -3.33
N LEU A 149 -12.06 -8.08 -4.16
CA LEU A 149 -12.66 -9.36 -4.57
C LEU A 149 -11.63 -10.26 -5.25
N VAL A 150 -10.74 -9.72 -6.09
CA VAL A 150 -9.62 -10.48 -6.66
C VAL A 150 -8.74 -11.07 -5.56
N GLN A 151 -8.38 -10.31 -4.52
CA GLN A 151 -7.57 -10.84 -3.41
C GLN A 151 -8.31 -11.94 -2.64
N LEU A 152 -9.62 -11.81 -2.46
CA LEU A 152 -10.45 -12.83 -1.82
C LEU A 152 -10.49 -14.12 -2.65
N MET A 153 -10.59 -14.04 -3.97
CA MET A 153 -10.53 -15.21 -4.86
C MET A 153 -9.15 -15.89 -4.83
N MET A 154 -8.09 -15.14 -4.51
CA MET A 154 -6.73 -15.68 -4.37
C MET A 154 -6.41 -16.21 -2.97
N LEU A 155 -7.33 -16.11 -2.00
CA LEU A 155 -7.06 -16.48 -0.61
C LEU A 155 -6.60 -17.93 -0.47
N ALA A 156 -7.22 -18.86 -1.19
CA ALA A 156 -6.83 -20.27 -1.20
C ALA A 156 -5.40 -20.50 -1.74
N ALA A 157 -4.95 -19.68 -2.69
CA ALA A 157 -3.58 -19.75 -3.19
C ALA A 157 -2.58 -19.27 -2.13
N TYR A 158 -2.89 -18.16 -1.46
CA TYR A 158 -2.03 -17.62 -0.40
C TYR A 158 -1.89 -18.55 0.81
N TRP A 159 -2.98 -19.24 1.19
CA TRP A 159 -2.99 -20.16 2.32
C TRP A 159 -2.11 -21.39 2.14
N ARG A 160 -1.86 -21.80 0.89
CA ARG A 160 -0.97 -22.94 0.57
C ARG A 160 0.51 -22.57 0.58
N LEU A 161 0.85 -21.29 0.65
CA LEU A 161 2.24 -20.85 0.63
C LEU A 161 2.91 -21.05 1.99
N PRO A 162 4.18 -21.50 2.01
CA PRO A 162 4.99 -21.39 3.21
C PRO A 162 5.17 -19.91 3.56
N PHE A 163 5.23 -19.62 4.85
CA PHE A 163 5.45 -18.25 5.30
C PHE A 163 6.84 -17.74 4.90
N THR A 164 6.88 -16.53 4.38
CA THR A 164 8.11 -15.78 4.11
C THR A 164 7.90 -14.33 4.52
N LEU A 165 8.98 -13.54 4.59
CA LEU A 165 8.88 -12.10 4.81
C LEU A 165 8.13 -11.37 3.68
N GLY A 166 7.94 -12.00 2.52
CA GLY A 166 7.10 -11.45 1.44
C GLY A 166 5.65 -11.20 1.85
N PHE A 167 5.14 -11.87 2.89
CA PHE A 167 3.80 -11.64 3.44
C PHE A 167 3.62 -10.22 4.01
N TRP A 168 4.69 -9.48 4.28
CA TRP A 168 4.58 -8.06 4.64
C TRP A 168 3.93 -7.21 3.54
N ALA A 169 3.87 -7.68 2.29
CA ALA A 169 3.09 -7.05 1.23
C ALA A 169 1.59 -6.88 1.57
N PHE A 170 1.04 -7.76 2.41
CA PHE A 170 -0.36 -7.66 2.85
C PHE A 170 -0.59 -6.54 3.85
N THR A 171 0.41 -6.15 4.66
CA THR A 171 0.16 -5.27 5.80
C THR A 171 -0.18 -3.85 5.37
N PHE A 172 0.60 -3.26 4.45
CA PHE A 172 0.30 -1.94 3.89
C PHE A 172 -1.02 -1.93 3.12
N THR A 173 -1.26 -2.97 2.31
CA THR A 173 -2.50 -3.15 1.56
C THR A 173 -3.71 -3.21 2.49
N ALA A 174 -3.66 -4.05 3.53
CA ALA A 174 -4.75 -4.20 4.49
C ALA A 174 -4.97 -2.95 5.34
N ALA A 175 -3.89 -2.31 5.82
CA ALA A 175 -3.99 -1.08 6.61
C ALA A 175 -4.65 0.07 5.82
N SER A 176 -4.18 0.32 4.59
CA SER A 176 -4.77 1.36 3.74
C SER A 176 -6.22 1.05 3.36
N SER A 177 -6.53 -0.21 3.08
CA SER A 177 -7.90 -0.68 2.80
C SER A 177 -8.82 -0.49 4.00
N GLY A 178 -8.35 -0.83 5.20
CA GLY A 178 -9.10 -0.65 6.45
C GLY A 178 -9.41 0.82 6.74
N THR A 179 -8.43 1.71 6.58
CA THR A 179 -8.63 3.16 6.72
C THR A 179 -9.65 3.67 5.70
N TYR A 180 -9.55 3.22 4.44
CA TYR A 180 -10.46 3.65 3.39
C TYR A 180 -11.89 3.17 3.63
N ALA A 181 -12.05 1.91 4.03
CA ALA A 181 -13.34 1.36 4.44
C ALA A 181 -13.91 2.12 5.64
N ALA A 182 -13.09 2.51 6.62
CA ALA A 182 -13.55 3.30 7.77
C ALA A 182 -14.08 4.68 7.36
N HIS A 183 -13.43 5.37 6.42
CA HIS A 183 -13.95 6.62 5.85
C HIS A 183 -15.32 6.42 5.21
N TRP A 184 -15.47 5.42 4.35
CA TRP A 184 -16.74 5.11 3.70
C TRP A 184 -17.84 4.72 4.69
N LEU A 185 -17.53 3.90 5.69
CA LEU A 185 -18.49 3.49 6.72
C LEU A 185 -18.94 4.66 7.60
N ALA A 186 -18.04 5.61 7.88
CA ALA A 186 -18.39 6.82 8.61
C ALA A 186 -19.37 7.70 7.81
N LEU A 187 -19.20 7.77 6.48
CA LEU A 187 -20.04 8.57 5.59
C LEU A 187 -21.37 7.87 5.21
N TRP A 188 -21.41 6.55 5.13
CA TRP A 188 -22.60 5.78 4.76
C TRP A 188 -23.78 5.93 5.73
N GLY A 189 -23.50 6.08 7.03
CA GLY A 189 -24.52 6.37 8.04
C GLY A 189 -25.56 5.26 8.31
N GLY A 190 -25.47 4.10 7.64
CA GLY A 190 -26.42 3.00 7.76
C GLY A 190 -26.34 2.21 9.08
N PRO A 191 -27.31 1.31 9.32
CA PRO A 191 -27.37 0.51 10.53
C PRO A 191 -26.14 -0.39 10.67
N GLY A 192 -25.62 -0.54 11.90
CA GLY A 192 -24.46 -1.38 12.18
C GLY A 192 -23.11 -0.79 11.73
N ARG A 193 -23.03 0.48 11.30
CA ARG A 193 -21.77 1.12 10.86
C ARG A 193 -20.60 0.92 11.82
N ALA A 194 -20.85 1.00 13.13
CA ALA A 194 -19.82 0.84 14.15
C ALA A 194 -19.32 -0.60 14.20
N VAL A 195 -20.22 -1.57 14.08
CA VAL A 195 -19.89 -2.99 14.03
C VAL A 195 -19.03 -3.27 12.80
N TRP A 196 -19.43 -2.80 11.62
CA TRP A 196 -18.65 -2.97 10.39
C TRP A 196 -17.27 -2.30 10.47
N ALA A 197 -17.17 -1.12 11.08
CA ALA A 197 -15.89 -0.44 11.27
C ALA A 197 -14.96 -1.22 12.21
N TRP A 198 -15.48 -1.71 13.35
CA TRP A 198 -14.72 -2.52 14.29
C TRP A 198 -14.31 -3.87 13.70
N LEU A 199 -15.17 -4.50 12.90
CA LEU A 199 -14.84 -5.74 12.19
C LEU A 199 -13.71 -5.51 11.17
N ALA A 200 -13.78 -4.44 10.38
CA ALA A 200 -12.74 -4.10 9.42
C ALA A 200 -11.40 -3.84 10.10
N ILE A 201 -11.39 -3.01 11.15
CA ILE A 201 -10.18 -2.70 11.93
C ILE A 201 -9.64 -3.97 12.60
N GLY A 202 -10.50 -4.75 13.25
CA GLY A 202 -10.13 -5.99 13.92
C GLY A 202 -9.49 -6.99 12.97
N LEU A 203 -10.06 -7.20 11.78
CA LEU A 203 -9.51 -8.08 10.76
C LEU A 203 -8.11 -7.64 10.30
N VAL A 204 -7.93 -6.33 10.05
CA VAL A 204 -6.64 -5.76 9.66
C VAL A 204 -5.61 -5.96 10.79
N THR A 205 -5.98 -5.68 12.04
CA THR A 205 -5.09 -5.85 13.20
C THR A 205 -4.69 -7.30 13.39
N VAL A 206 -5.63 -8.25 13.31
CA VAL A 206 -5.34 -9.68 13.42
C VAL A 206 -4.41 -10.14 12.30
N LEU A 207 -4.65 -9.70 11.06
CA LEU A 207 -3.81 -10.03 9.93
C LEU A 207 -2.36 -9.55 10.14
N ILE A 208 -2.18 -8.26 10.46
CA ILE A 208 -0.86 -7.67 10.71
C ILE A 208 -0.18 -8.34 11.91
N GLY A 209 -0.90 -8.55 13.01
CA GLY A 209 -0.40 -9.23 14.20
C GLY A 209 0.07 -10.65 13.92
N SER A 210 -0.69 -11.42 13.12
CA SER A 210 -0.31 -12.78 12.73
C SER A 210 0.99 -12.81 11.91
N ILE A 211 1.16 -11.85 10.99
CA ILE A 211 2.38 -11.71 10.17
C ILE A 211 3.56 -11.31 11.05
N ALA A 212 3.37 -10.39 12.00
CA ALA A 212 4.40 -9.98 12.93
C ALA A 212 4.88 -11.15 13.80
N VAL A 213 3.97 -11.90 14.42
CA VAL A 213 4.30 -13.07 15.26
C VAL A 213 5.06 -14.12 14.46
N ARG A 214 4.58 -14.46 13.25
CA ARG A 214 5.26 -15.44 12.38
C ARG A 214 6.63 -14.96 11.92
N SER A 215 6.82 -13.65 11.73
CA SER A 215 8.12 -13.05 11.39
C SER A 215 9.12 -13.21 12.53
N VAL A 216 8.72 -12.92 13.77
CA VAL A 216 9.57 -13.10 14.95
C VAL A 216 9.94 -14.58 15.12
N ALA A 217 8.97 -15.49 15.00
CA ALA A 217 9.22 -16.93 15.08
C ALA A 217 10.22 -17.40 14.01
N LEU A 218 10.08 -16.94 12.76
CA LEU A 218 11.00 -17.27 11.66
C LEU A 218 12.44 -16.82 11.93
N LEU A 219 12.62 -15.60 12.44
CA LEU A 219 13.94 -15.03 12.73
C LEU A 219 14.60 -15.71 13.93
N SER A 220 13.83 -15.99 15.00
CA SER A 220 14.33 -16.71 16.18
C SER A 220 14.79 -18.14 15.84
N GLY A 221 14.06 -18.85 14.98
CA GLY A 221 14.42 -20.20 14.54
C GLY A 221 15.69 -20.27 13.68
N HIS A 222 16.00 -19.23 12.90
CA HIS A 222 17.25 -19.16 12.14
C HIS A 222 18.46 -18.92 13.05
N SER A 223 18.31 -18.05 14.06
CA SER A 223 19.39 -17.74 15.00
C SER A 223 19.83 -18.96 15.83
N LEU A 224 18.90 -19.83 16.22
CA LEU A 224 19.20 -21.05 16.96
C LEU A 224 19.93 -22.12 16.13
N ARG A 225 19.69 -22.18 14.81
CA ARG A 225 20.34 -23.13 13.90
C ARG A 225 21.76 -22.70 13.51
N SER A 226 22.03 -21.39 13.42
CA SER A 226 23.39 -20.90 13.16
C SER A 226 24.34 -21.14 14.35
N THR A 227 23.82 -21.11 15.58
CA THR A 227 24.63 -21.38 16.79
C THR A 227 24.96 -22.86 16.97
N SER A 228 24.11 -23.78 16.51
CA SER A 228 24.38 -25.22 16.60
C SER A 228 25.29 -25.76 15.49
N SER A 229 25.48 -25.00 14.41
CA SER A 229 26.40 -25.34 13.31
C SER A 229 27.83 -24.82 13.54
N ALA A 230 28.02 -23.97 14.55
CA ALA A 230 29.30 -23.35 14.91
C ALA A 230 29.93 -23.97 16.17
N ALA A 231 29.32 -25.03 16.71
CA ALA A 231 29.81 -25.84 17.82
C ALA A 231 30.09 -27.26 17.32
#